data_AF-A0ABD3ER33-F1
#
_entry.id   AF-A0ABD3ER33-F1
#
_cell.length_a   1.000
_cell.length_b   1.000
_cell.length_c   1.000
_cell.angle_alpha   90.00
_cell.angle_beta   90.00
_cell.angle_gamma   90.00
#
_symmetry.space_group_name_H-M   'P 1'
#
loop_
_entity.id
_entity.type
_entity.pdbx_description
1 polymer ?
#
loop_
_entity_poly.entity_id
_entity_poly.type
_entity_poly.pdbx_seq_one_letter_code
_entity_poly.pdbx_strand_id
1 'polypeptide(L)'
;MKAEVQDNQVEEERAGASAVKAFYHGFDFNILDNIFLPADFKRMAKEPEFLRHMFNSWQMGYMSVDDIVAYMTRLNMGESAIAQFKVAYSAYIDHVKAVAKAAKIAKAKAAAAKAAGA
;
A
#
# COMPACT_ATOMS: atom_id res chain seq x y z
N MET A 1 -18.48 22.11 20.76
CA MET A 1 -18.05 21.65 19.42
C MET A 1 -16.73 20.89 19.54
N LYS A 2 -16.76 19.57 19.78
CA LYS A 2 -15.60 18.66 19.73
C LYS A 2 -16.14 17.24 19.53
N ALA A 3 -16.35 16.81 18.29
CA ALA A 3 -16.71 15.41 17.99
C ALA A 3 -16.34 14.99 16.55
N GLU A 4 -16.31 15.90 15.58
CA GLU A 4 -16.14 15.51 14.16
C GLU A 4 -14.72 15.12 13.72
N VAL A 5 -13.69 15.40 14.53
CA VAL A 5 -12.29 15.15 14.10
C VAL A 5 -11.86 13.70 14.33
N GLN A 6 -12.39 13.01 15.34
CA GLN A 6 -11.99 11.64 15.68
C GLN A 6 -12.63 10.58 14.79
N ASP A 7 -13.89 10.75 14.40
CA ASP A 7 -14.61 9.79 13.55
C ASP A 7 -13.96 9.69 12.15
N ASN A 8 -13.42 10.81 11.64
CA ASN A 8 -12.83 10.85 10.31
C ASN A 8 -11.46 10.17 10.22
N GLN A 9 -10.65 10.20 11.29
CA GLN A 9 -9.36 9.49 11.33
C GLN A 9 -9.55 7.97 11.46
N VAL A 10 -10.46 7.54 12.34
CA VAL A 10 -10.72 6.11 12.57
C VAL A 10 -11.32 5.45 11.33
N GLU A 11 -12.14 6.16 10.56
CA GLU A 11 -12.67 5.65 9.29
C GLU A 11 -11.64 5.68 8.14
N GLU A 12 -10.74 6.67 8.09
CA GLU A 12 -9.65 6.70 7.10
C GLU A 12 -8.66 5.54 7.35
N GLU A 13 -8.40 5.21 8.62
CA GLU A 13 -7.66 4.00 9.01
C GLU A 13 -8.42 2.72 8.66
N ARG A 14 -9.75 2.68 8.81
CA ARG A 14 -10.57 1.49 8.48
C ARG A 14 -10.69 1.25 6.97
N ALA A 15 -10.80 2.32 6.18
CA ALA A 15 -10.75 2.28 4.73
C ALA A 15 -9.34 1.92 4.23
N GLY A 16 -8.30 2.45 4.87
CA GLY A 16 -6.90 2.06 4.65
C GLY A 16 -6.67 0.57 4.94
N ALA A 17 -7.14 0.07 6.09
CA ALA A 17 -7.01 -1.34 6.47
C ALA A 17 -7.78 -2.30 5.54
N SER A 18 -8.89 -1.85 4.95
CA SER A 18 -9.63 -2.61 3.93
C SER A 18 -8.93 -2.56 2.56
N ALA A 19 -8.38 -1.40 2.17
CA ALA A 19 -7.57 -1.22 0.96
C ALA A 19 -6.33 -2.11 0.98
N VAL A 20 -5.65 -2.18 2.13
CA VAL A 20 -4.48 -3.03 2.35
C VAL A 20 -4.82 -4.46 1.94
N LYS A 21 -5.95 -5.02 2.38
CA LYS A 21 -6.33 -6.43 2.13
C LYS A 21 -6.63 -6.78 0.66
N ALA A 22 -7.00 -5.82 -0.18
CA ALA A 22 -7.39 -6.07 -1.57
C ALA A 22 -6.22 -5.99 -2.57
N PHE A 23 -5.07 -5.44 -2.15
CA PHE A 23 -3.93 -5.25 -3.04
C PHE A 23 -3.24 -6.57 -3.41
N TYR A 24 -3.02 -6.79 -4.70
CA TYR A 24 -2.25 -7.92 -5.25
C TYR A 24 -1.29 -7.42 -6.34
N HIS A 25 -0.07 -7.95 -6.35
CA HIS A 25 0.92 -7.66 -7.38
C HIS A 25 1.66 -8.95 -7.73
N GLY A 26 1.67 -9.31 -9.01
CA GLY A 26 2.45 -10.44 -9.51
C GLY A 26 3.87 -9.96 -9.85
N PHE A 27 4.87 -10.65 -9.32
CA PHE A 27 6.27 -10.42 -9.68
C PHE A 27 6.68 -11.37 -10.80
N ASP A 28 7.46 -10.86 -11.76
CA ASP A 28 7.98 -11.60 -12.90
C ASP A 28 9.51 -11.70 -12.79
N PHE A 29 9.97 -12.33 -11.70
CA PHE A 29 11.40 -12.50 -11.46
C PHE A 29 11.96 -13.57 -12.40
N ASN A 30 13.01 -13.22 -13.15
CA ASN A 30 13.84 -14.24 -13.79
C ASN A 30 14.53 -15.10 -12.71
N ILE A 31 14.92 -16.33 -13.05
CA ILE A 31 15.57 -17.28 -12.12
C ILE A 31 16.78 -16.64 -11.41
N LEU A 32 17.56 -15.82 -12.12
CA LEU A 32 18.72 -15.12 -11.56
C LEU A 32 18.35 -14.05 -10.52
N ASP A 33 17.27 -13.28 -10.76
CA ASP A 33 16.76 -12.31 -9.79
C ASP A 33 16.27 -13.02 -8.52
N ASN A 34 15.69 -14.21 -8.67
CA ASN A 34 15.17 -15.00 -7.57
C ASN A 34 16.27 -15.61 -6.68
N ILE A 35 17.49 -15.86 -7.18
CA ILE A 35 18.57 -16.47 -6.37
C ILE A 35 19.17 -15.45 -5.38
N PHE A 36 19.46 -14.23 -5.84
CA PHE A 36 20.10 -13.17 -5.05
C PHE A 36 19.14 -12.34 -4.19
N LEU A 37 17.83 -12.57 -4.34
CA LEU A 37 16.83 -11.87 -3.54
C LEU A 37 16.95 -12.26 -2.04
N PRO A 38 16.95 -11.29 -1.10
CA PRO A 38 16.90 -11.59 0.32
C PRO A 38 15.61 -12.34 0.71
N ALA A 39 15.64 -13.08 1.82
CA ALA A 39 14.55 -13.97 2.23
C ALA A 39 13.20 -13.24 2.37
N ASP A 40 13.20 -12.05 2.96
CA ASP A 40 11.97 -11.25 3.12
C ASP A 40 11.37 -10.85 1.78
N PHE A 41 12.20 -10.46 0.81
CA PHE A 41 11.72 -10.11 -0.54
C PHE A 41 11.22 -11.34 -1.31
N LYS A 42 11.84 -12.51 -1.12
CA LYS A 42 11.32 -13.77 -1.70
C LYS A 42 9.94 -14.08 -1.15
N ARG A 43 9.75 -13.81 0.13
CA ARG A 43 8.49 -14.00 0.82
C ARG A 43 7.45 -13.00 0.35
N MET A 44 7.81 -11.73 0.17
CA MET A 44 6.94 -10.72 -0.44
C MET A 44 6.47 -11.12 -1.85
N ALA A 45 7.32 -11.79 -2.62
CA ALA A 45 6.94 -12.27 -3.95
C ALA A 45 5.90 -13.40 -3.94
N LYS A 46 5.93 -14.26 -2.90
CA LYS A 46 5.12 -15.49 -2.81
C LYS A 46 3.88 -15.31 -1.96
N GLU A 47 3.97 -14.51 -0.91
CA GLU A 47 2.94 -14.31 0.10
C GLU A 47 2.33 -12.92 -0.06
N PRO A 48 1.15 -12.78 -0.68
CA PRO A 48 0.52 -11.48 -0.88
C PRO A 48 0.20 -10.79 0.45
N GLU A 49 -0.13 -11.54 1.51
CA GLU A 49 -0.33 -10.94 2.85
C GLU A 49 0.94 -10.33 3.42
N PHE A 50 2.08 -10.99 3.22
CA PHE A 50 3.36 -10.48 3.70
C PHE A 50 3.80 -9.25 2.89
N LEU A 51 3.59 -9.27 1.56
CA LEU A 51 3.78 -8.11 0.70
C LEU A 51 3.01 -6.90 1.21
N ARG A 52 1.70 -7.07 1.45
CA ARG A 52 0.81 -6.05 1.97
C ARG A 52 1.28 -5.50 3.30
N HIS A 53 1.66 -6.39 4.22
CA HIS A 53 2.17 -6.00 5.53
C HIS A 53 3.42 -5.13 5.42
N MET A 54 4.39 -5.53 4.59
CA MET A 54 5.62 -4.78 4.37
C MET A 54 5.37 -3.43 3.71
N PHE A 55 4.57 -3.38 2.66
CA PHE A 55 4.22 -2.13 2.00
C PHE A 55 3.46 -1.17 2.91
N ASN A 56 2.54 -1.69 3.72
CA ASN A 56 1.86 -0.89 4.74
C ASN A 56 2.84 -0.36 5.80
N SER A 57 3.79 -1.19 6.26
CA SER A 57 4.81 -0.76 7.21
C SER A 57 5.68 0.37 6.64
N TRP A 58 6.10 0.27 5.38
CA TRP A 58 6.87 1.29 4.68
C TRP A 58 6.08 2.60 4.52
N GLN A 59 4.82 2.50 4.13
CA GLN A 59 3.93 3.66 4.01
C GLN A 59 3.73 4.37 5.36
N MET A 60 3.46 3.60 6.42
CA MET A 60 3.30 4.14 7.78
C MET A 60 4.59 4.73 8.34
N GLY A 61 5.74 4.23 7.90
CA GLY A 61 7.06 4.80 8.16
C GLY A 61 7.40 6.02 7.29
N TYR A 62 6.46 6.52 6.47
CA TYR A 62 6.64 7.63 5.52
C TYR A 62 7.77 7.41 4.51
N MET A 63 8.11 6.15 4.19
CA MET A 63 9.13 5.86 3.19
C MET A 63 8.61 6.15 1.78
N SER A 64 9.31 7.04 1.08
CA SER A 64 9.05 7.33 -0.33
C SER A 64 9.52 6.18 -1.23
N VAL A 65 9.07 6.17 -2.49
CA VAL A 65 9.55 5.19 -3.48
C VAL A 65 11.09 5.23 -3.61
N ASP A 66 11.69 6.42 -3.52
CA ASP A 66 13.15 6.58 -3.61
C ASP A 66 13.88 6.07 -2.36
N ASP A 67 13.29 6.22 -1.17
CA ASP A 67 13.86 5.67 0.08
C ASP A 67 13.92 4.14 0.04
N ILE A 68 12.89 3.53 -0.56
CA ILE A 68 12.75 2.09 -0.69
C ILE A 68 13.77 1.56 -1.71
N VAL A 69 13.92 2.26 -2.84
CA VAL A 69 14.98 1.97 -3.82
C VAL A 69 16.35 2.05 -3.17
N ALA A 70 16.64 3.13 -2.43
CA ALA A 70 17.92 3.30 -1.72
C ALA A 70 18.16 2.18 -0.69
N TYR A 71 17.11 1.75 0.02
CA TYR A 71 17.18 0.61 0.94
C TYR A 71 17.53 -0.69 0.21
N MET A 72 16.85 -1.00 -0.90
CA MET A 72 17.14 -2.21 -1.69
C MET A 72 18.53 -2.18 -2.33
N THR A 73 19.00 -1.01 -2.78
CA THR A 73 20.37 -0.83 -3.28
C THR A 73 21.41 -1.13 -2.20
N ARG A 74 21.17 -0.72 -0.94
CA ARG A 74 22.05 -1.05 0.20
C ARG A 74 22.07 -2.55 0.52
N LEU A 75 21.00 -3.27 0.19
CA LEU A 75 20.94 -4.73 0.29
C LEU A 75 21.62 -5.45 -0.89
N ASN A 76 22.24 -4.69 -1.80
CA ASN A 76 22.91 -5.20 -3.00
C ASN A 76 21.97 -6.04 -3.88
N MET A 77 20.69 -5.66 -3.93
CA MET A 77 19.71 -6.27 -4.82
C MET A 77 20.02 -5.93 -6.28
N GLY A 78 19.72 -6.86 -7.19
CA GLY A 78 19.86 -6.62 -8.64
C GLY A 78 18.91 -5.53 -9.13
N GLU A 79 19.35 -4.74 -10.11
CA GLU A 79 18.58 -3.61 -10.66
C GLU A 79 17.19 -4.02 -11.16
N SER A 80 17.07 -5.18 -11.82
CA SER A 80 15.79 -5.75 -12.26
C SER A 80 14.84 -6.00 -11.08
N ALA A 81 15.35 -6.55 -9.98
CA ALA A 81 14.55 -6.79 -8.79
C ALA A 81 14.09 -5.48 -8.14
N ILE A 82 14.98 -4.50 -8.03
CA ILE A 82 14.67 -3.17 -7.51
C ILE A 82 13.57 -2.51 -8.37
N ALA A 83 13.68 -2.60 -9.70
CA ALA A 83 12.69 -2.05 -10.62
C ALA A 83 11.30 -2.66 -10.40
N GLN A 84 11.20 -3.99 -10.22
CA GLN A 84 9.92 -4.64 -9.97
C GLN A 84 9.31 -4.22 -8.63
N PHE A 85 10.09 -4.19 -7.54
CA PHE A 85 9.56 -3.73 -6.25
C PHE A 85 9.21 -2.25 -6.23
N LYS A 86 9.95 -1.42 -6.98
CA LYS A 86 9.62 0.00 -7.18
C LYS A 86 8.23 0.16 -7.79
N VAL A 87 7.96 -0.59 -8.87
CA VAL A 87 6.66 -0.59 -9.55
C VAL A 87 5.57 -1.10 -8.61
N ALA A 88 5.82 -2.21 -7.91
CA ALA A 88 4.88 -2.80 -6.96
C ALA A 88 4.49 -1.83 -5.83
N TYR A 89 5.48 -1.15 -5.23
CA TYR A 89 5.23 -0.20 -4.14
C TYR A 89 4.54 1.08 -4.62
N SER A 90 4.90 1.59 -5.81
CA SER A 90 4.18 2.72 -6.42
C SER A 90 2.71 2.38 -6.65
N ALA A 91 2.42 1.20 -7.21
CA ALA A 91 1.06 0.73 -7.43
C ALA A 91 0.28 0.59 -6.11
N TYR A 92 0.94 0.15 -5.03
CA TYR A 92 0.34 0.09 -3.70
C TYR A 92 -0.05 1.48 -3.18
N ILE A 93 0.84 2.47 -3.27
CA ILE A 93 0.55 3.85 -2.86
C ILE A 93 -0.65 4.40 -3.64
N ASP A 94 -0.70 4.17 -4.94
CA ASP A 94 -1.82 4.64 -5.79
C ASP A 94 -3.13 3.93 -5.43
N HIS A 95 -3.08 2.63 -5.14
CA HIS A 95 -4.23 1.86 -4.66
C HIS A 95 -4.79 2.45 -3.36
N VAL A 96 -3.93 2.69 -2.37
CA VAL A 96 -4.34 3.27 -1.08
C VAL A 96 -4.96 4.66 -1.27
N LYS A 97 -4.36 5.52 -2.09
CA LYS A 97 -4.91 6.86 -2.41
C LYS A 97 -6.28 6.76 -3.09
N ALA A 98 -6.44 5.85 -4.06
CA ALA A 98 -7.69 5.65 -4.77
C ALA A 98 -8.81 5.19 -3.82
N VAL A 99 -8.52 4.25 -2.91
CA VAL A 99 -9.50 3.76 -1.94
C VAL A 99 -9.86 4.85 -0.92
N ALA A 100 -8.88 5.61 -0.42
CA ALA A 100 -9.16 6.73 0.47
C ALA A 100 -10.06 7.79 -0.19
N LYS A 101 -9.82 8.10 -1.48
CA LYS A 101 -10.69 8.98 -2.27
C LYS A 101 -12.10 8.41 -2.43
N ALA A 102 -12.22 7.13 -2.76
CA ALA A 102 -13.52 6.46 -2.91
C ALA A 102 -14.32 6.46 -1.59
N ALA A 103 -13.66 6.23 -0.46
CA ALA A 103 -14.27 6.29 0.86
C ALA A 103 -14.82 7.69 1.18
N LYS A 104 -14.06 8.74 0.86
CA LYS A 104 -14.50 10.15 1.02
C LYS A 104 -15.74 10.46 0.17
N ILE A 105 -15.78 9.98 -1.07
CA ILE A 105 -16.94 10.14 -1.96
C ILE A 105 -18.16 9.39 -1.44
N ALA A 106 -17.98 8.13 -1.01
CA ALA A 106 -19.07 7.32 -0.46
C ALA A 106 -19.69 7.97 0.79
N LYS A 107 -18.84 8.52 1.68
CA LYS A 107 -19.29 9.25 2.87
C LYS A 107 -20.09 10.50 2.52
N ALA A 108 -19.60 11.32 1.58
CA ALA A 108 -20.32 12.50 1.11
C ALA A 108 -21.69 12.15 0.53
N LYS A 109 -21.77 11.06 -0.24
CA LYS A 109 -23.03 10.57 -0.81
C LYS A 109 -24.00 10.07 0.26
N ALA A 110 -23.51 9.34 1.26
CA ALA A 110 -24.33 8.87 2.38
C ALA A 110 -24.87 10.01 3.24
N ALA A 111 -24.06 11.05 3.50
CA ALA A 111 -24.49 12.24 4.22
C ALA A 111 -25.58 13.01 3.46
N ALA A 112 -25.42 13.19 2.14
CA ALA A 112 -26.41 13.84 1.30
C ALA A 112 -27.74 13.06 1.25
N ALA A 113 -27.69 11.73 1.15
CA ALA A 113 -28.88 10.88 1.18
C ALA A 113 -29.64 10.98 2.52
N LYS A 114 -28.92 11.07 3.63
CA LYS A 114 -29.51 11.25 4.96
C LYS A 114 -30.15 12.65 5.14
N ALA A 115 -29.58 13.67 4.51
CA ALA A 115 -30.12 15.04 4.54
C ALA A 115 -31.33 15.24 3.61
N ALA A 116 -31.50 14.41 2.59
CA ALA A 116 -32.64 14.49 1.64
C ALA A 116 -33.87 13.67 2.07
N GLY A 117 -33.74 12.82 3.09
CA GLY A 117 -34.82 11.99 3.64
C GLY A 117 -35.35 12.45 5.00
N ALA A 118 -34.90 13.61 5.49
CA ALA A 118 -35.37 14.29 6.69
C ALA A 118 -36.09 15.58 6.29
#